data_AF-C1N070-F1
#
_entry.id   AF-C1N070-F1
#
_cell.length_a   1.000
_cell.length_b   1.000
_cell.length_c   1.000
_cell.angle_alpha   90.00
_cell.angle_beta   90.00
_cell.angle_gamma   90.00
#
_symmetry.space_group_name_H-M   'P 1'
#
loop_
_entity.id
_entity.type
_entity.pdbx_description
1 polymer ?
#
loop_
_entity_poly.entity_id
_entity_poly.type
_entity_poly.pdbx_seq_one_letter_code
_entity_poly.pdbx_strand_id
1 'polypeptide(L)'
;MTTPAGPAAPPPRPPPPRLDPAFDGVLRADPRNPNRCEYFQDRNKRWPFRCDADGHSLLSRLLEVATPVVGSVQAKIDAAHGERASAVVAEGAQIYARKPNMGENDVTWSQAEYGHLGLQKEYVRYKSVQRLTESWACLQRARARGVFRALREGGGGDDEERTPLRVASLGGGPGFELLAARWFFERHYPSYDLDLVSLDLEESWREPALTLGVRFNVWDVNDGEGLERAAGGDVDFAIASYVFKMYMTNETCAKWLGEKLNGDASPLRAVLVVSRDENLESGSRLLREVGRVKVTPLMDQSNGRDDRQLVLTPGTAAGVRATDNLKGKTSDELVEDVATATAAAAEPLTFPNVPYEEHKKKRAGGGGSYGGHGGGDRGGGGGGGGGNGRRFGGGGGWSDRHRGGGGGGGGRDSSFRDSHRSGGGGGGGGGARW
;
A
#
# COMPACT_ATOMS: atom_id res chain seq x y z
N MET A 1 -68.77 13.99 -0.29
CA MET A 1 -67.61 13.69 -1.13
C MET A 1 -66.36 14.09 -0.35
N THR A 2 -65.70 13.13 0.30
CA THR A 2 -64.46 13.33 1.04
C THR A 2 -63.28 13.11 0.10
N THR A 3 -62.48 14.16 -0.10
CA THR A 3 -61.26 14.14 -0.91
C THR A 3 -60.27 13.13 -0.33
N PRO A 4 -59.60 12.27 -1.13
CA PRO A 4 -58.60 11.36 -0.61
C PRO A 4 -57.39 12.15 -0.08
N ALA A 5 -56.91 11.79 1.10
CA ALA A 5 -55.67 12.31 1.64
C ALA A 5 -54.52 11.95 0.69
N GLY A 6 -53.78 12.97 0.25
CA GLY A 6 -52.59 12.79 -0.58
C GLY A 6 -51.52 11.98 0.16
N PRO A 7 -50.59 11.34 -0.57
CA PRO A 7 -49.54 10.53 0.02
C PRO A 7 -48.71 11.36 1.01
N ALA A 8 -48.50 10.80 2.20
CA ALA A 8 -47.67 11.41 3.23
C ALA A 8 -46.28 11.73 2.68
N ALA A 9 -45.80 12.94 2.95
CA ALA A 9 -44.46 13.35 2.56
C ALA A 9 -43.43 12.36 3.15
N PRO A 10 -42.41 11.95 2.37
CA PRO A 10 -41.37 11.07 2.86
C PRO A 10 -40.68 11.70 4.08
N PRO A 11 -40.27 10.90 5.07
CA PRO A 11 -39.62 11.42 6.27
C PRO A 11 -38.39 12.24 5.88
N PRO A 12 -38.10 13.33 6.62
CA PRO A 12 -36.91 14.15 6.37
C PRO A 12 -35.66 13.26 6.45
N ARG A 13 -34.78 13.39 5.46
CA ARG A 13 -33.50 12.67 5.47
C ARG A 13 -32.74 13.01 6.76
N PRO A 14 -32.10 12.03 7.43
CA PRO A 14 -31.26 12.33 8.57
C PRO A 14 -30.18 13.35 8.17
N PRO A 15 -29.78 14.24 9.10
CA PRO A 15 -28.69 15.17 8.83
C PRO A 15 -27.44 14.38 8.42
N PRO A 16 -26.64 14.90 7.49
CA PRO A 16 -25.42 14.22 7.07
C PRO A 16 -24.54 13.96 8.30
N PRO A 17 -23.88 12.79 8.37
CA PRO A 17 -22.99 12.47 9.48
C PRO A 17 -21.95 13.59 9.63
N ARG A 18 -21.70 14.03 10.87
CA ARG A 18 -20.63 14.98 11.15
C ARG A 18 -19.30 14.27 10.92
N LEU A 19 -18.63 14.61 9.82
CA LEU A 19 -17.31 14.08 9.48
C LEU A 19 -16.25 14.51 10.51
N ASP A 20 -15.16 13.73 10.64
CA ASP A 20 -13.99 14.18 11.43
C ASP A 20 -13.48 15.52 10.87
N PRO A 21 -13.17 16.51 11.73
CA PRO A 21 -12.74 17.84 11.28
C PRO A 21 -11.51 17.83 10.36
N ALA A 22 -10.64 16.82 10.43
CA ALA A 22 -9.48 16.73 9.53
C ALA A 22 -9.89 16.51 8.07
N PHE A 23 -11.10 15.95 7.83
CA PHE A 23 -11.66 15.72 6.51
C PHE A 23 -12.27 16.97 5.87
N ASP A 24 -12.43 18.06 6.62
CA ASP A 24 -12.97 19.32 6.08
C ASP A 24 -12.14 19.81 4.87
N GLY A 25 -12.81 20.05 3.74
CA GLY A 25 -12.17 20.49 2.50
C GLY A 25 -11.18 19.49 1.89
N VAL A 26 -11.17 18.21 2.30
CA VAL A 26 -10.40 17.12 1.67
C VAL A 26 -10.95 16.76 0.29
N LEU A 27 -12.27 16.82 0.11
CA LEU A 27 -12.96 16.59 -1.16
C LEU A 27 -13.71 17.85 -1.56
N ARG A 28 -13.55 18.29 -2.81
CA ARG A 28 -14.14 19.52 -3.34
C ARG A 28 -14.67 19.26 -4.74
N ALA A 29 -15.95 19.56 -4.96
CA ALA A 29 -16.48 19.64 -6.33
C ALA A 29 -15.88 20.86 -7.04
N ASP A 30 -15.51 20.72 -8.32
CA ASP A 30 -15.12 21.88 -9.13
C ASP A 30 -16.40 22.68 -9.49
N PRO A 31 -16.54 23.92 -9.01
CA PRO A 31 -17.74 24.71 -9.27
C PRO A 31 -17.91 25.06 -10.76
N ARG A 32 -16.87 24.90 -11.58
CA ARG A 32 -16.87 25.18 -13.02
C ARG A 32 -17.10 23.92 -13.86
N ASN A 33 -16.95 22.74 -13.28
CA ASN A 33 -17.19 21.47 -13.97
C ASN A 33 -17.67 20.42 -12.96
N PRO A 34 -18.99 20.14 -12.88
CA PRO A 34 -19.53 19.20 -11.91
C PRO A 34 -19.03 17.76 -12.11
N ASN A 35 -18.46 17.44 -13.28
CA ASN A 35 -17.89 16.12 -13.58
C ASN A 35 -16.41 16.02 -13.16
N ARG A 36 -15.85 17.05 -12.53
CA ARG A 36 -14.48 17.06 -12.06
C ARG A 36 -14.45 17.44 -10.59
N CYS A 37 -13.82 16.60 -9.79
CA CYS A 37 -13.65 16.84 -8.37
C CYS A 37 -12.16 16.86 -8.01
N GLU A 38 -11.80 17.69 -7.05
CA GLU A 38 -10.47 17.77 -6.50
C GLU A 38 -10.45 17.16 -5.11
N TYR A 39 -9.39 16.42 -4.80
CA TYR A 39 -9.22 15.86 -3.47
C TYR A 39 -7.76 15.91 -3.03
N PHE A 40 -7.53 15.71 -1.74
CA PHE A 40 -6.21 15.83 -1.14
C PHE A 40 -5.88 14.60 -0.30
N GLN A 41 -4.65 14.10 -0.45
CA GLN A 41 -4.13 12.98 0.34
C GLN A 41 -3.12 13.46 1.41
N ASP A 42 -2.81 14.75 1.44
CA ASP A 42 -1.85 15.35 2.36
C ASP A 42 -2.53 16.22 3.42
N ARG A 43 -1.92 16.27 4.60
CA ARG A 43 -2.42 16.99 5.78
C ARG A 43 -2.74 18.46 5.51
N ASN A 44 -1.93 19.12 4.68
CA ASN A 44 -2.03 20.56 4.44
C ASN A 44 -2.85 20.90 3.19
N LYS A 45 -3.40 19.89 2.51
CA LYS A 45 -4.17 20.04 1.27
C LYS A 45 -3.38 20.85 0.23
N ARG A 46 -2.08 20.58 0.16
CA ARG A 46 -1.13 21.31 -0.71
C ARG A 46 -1.17 20.77 -2.13
N TRP A 47 -1.39 19.47 -2.31
CA TRP A 47 -1.24 18.80 -3.59
C TRP A 47 -2.58 18.23 -4.06
N PRO A 48 -3.31 18.94 -4.95
CA PRO A 48 -4.62 18.49 -5.40
C PRO A 48 -4.50 17.32 -6.37
N PHE A 49 -5.32 16.31 -6.14
CA PHE A 49 -5.59 15.22 -7.06
C PHE A 49 -6.94 15.41 -7.73
N ARG A 50 -7.24 14.62 -8.76
CA ARG A 50 -8.49 14.73 -9.52
C ARG A 50 -9.21 13.40 -9.59
N CYS A 51 -10.53 13.47 -9.58
CA CYS A 51 -11.41 12.34 -9.86
C CYS A 51 -12.66 12.81 -10.60
N ASP A 52 -13.40 11.85 -11.15
CA ASP A 52 -14.72 12.06 -11.74
C ASP A 52 -15.83 12.04 -10.66
N ALA A 53 -17.10 12.04 -11.10
CA ALA A 53 -18.25 11.98 -10.22
C ALA A 53 -18.30 10.66 -9.42
N ASP A 54 -17.86 9.55 -10.02
CA ASP A 54 -17.79 8.25 -9.35
C ASP A 54 -16.75 8.28 -8.23
N GLY A 55 -15.57 8.83 -8.49
CA GLY A 55 -14.52 9.01 -7.51
C GLY A 55 -14.94 9.94 -6.37
N HIS A 56 -15.71 10.98 -6.67
CA HIS A 56 -16.32 11.83 -5.63
C HIS A 56 -17.29 11.03 -4.74
N SER A 57 -18.13 10.18 -5.33
CA SER A 57 -19.05 9.33 -4.56
C SER A 57 -18.28 8.35 -3.65
N LEU A 58 -17.26 7.67 -4.19
CA LEU A 58 -16.40 6.76 -3.42
C LEU A 58 -15.68 7.47 -2.28
N LEU A 59 -15.11 8.66 -2.54
CA LEU A 59 -14.43 9.43 -1.51
C LEU A 59 -15.41 9.96 -0.46
N SER A 60 -16.61 10.41 -0.85
CA SER A 60 -17.63 10.82 0.10
C SER A 60 -17.99 9.66 1.05
N ARG A 61 -18.25 8.47 0.50
CA ARG A 61 -18.49 7.24 1.27
C ARG A 61 -17.31 6.90 2.19
N LEU A 62 -16.06 7.09 1.71
CA LEU A 62 -14.87 6.86 2.53
C LEU A 62 -14.80 7.80 3.72
N LEU A 63 -15.05 9.10 3.55
CA LEU A 63 -14.95 10.05 4.66
C LEU A 63 -15.98 9.74 5.75
N GLU A 64 -17.18 9.31 5.36
CA GLU A 64 -18.22 8.86 6.29
C GLU A 64 -17.78 7.60 7.05
N VAL A 65 -17.24 6.60 6.36
CA VAL A 65 -16.77 5.34 6.95
C VAL A 65 -15.50 5.50 7.79
N ALA A 66 -14.59 6.39 7.40
CA ALA A 66 -13.34 6.62 8.11
C ALA A 66 -13.54 7.44 9.39
N THR A 67 -14.59 8.27 9.48
CA THR A 67 -14.91 9.08 10.66
C THR A 67 -15.05 8.25 11.95
N PRO A 68 -15.88 7.20 12.01
CA PRO A 68 -15.95 6.35 13.20
C PRO A 68 -14.64 5.60 13.48
N VAL A 69 -13.82 5.29 12.47
CA VAL A 69 -12.49 4.68 12.66
C VAL A 69 -11.52 5.64 13.34
N VAL A 70 -11.55 6.94 12.98
CA VAL A 70 -10.80 7.96 13.73
C VAL A 70 -11.32 8.07 15.16
N GLY A 71 -12.65 7.98 15.34
CA GLY A 71 -13.31 7.97 16.63
C GLY A 71 -12.89 6.82 17.53
N SER A 72 -12.73 5.60 17.01
CA SER A 72 -12.31 4.44 17.81
C SER A 72 -10.85 4.57 18.27
N VAL A 73 -9.95 5.09 17.43
CA VAL A 73 -8.58 5.42 17.87
C VAL A 73 -8.61 6.50 18.96
N GLN A 74 -9.44 7.54 18.83
CA GLN A 74 -9.57 8.56 19.87
C GLN A 74 -10.08 7.95 21.19
N ALA A 75 -11.10 7.09 21.14
CA ALA A 75 -11.63 6.42 22.32
C ALA A 75 -10.55 5.57 23.04
N LYS A 76 -9.68 4.89 22.28
CA LYS A 76 -8.51 4.21 22.85
C LYS A 76 -7.56 5.15 23.56
N ILE A 77 -7.24 6.29 22.93
CA ILE A 77 -6.35 7.30 23.52
C ILE A 77 -6.95 7.81 24.83
N ASP A 78 -8.24 8.15 24.83
CA ASP A 78 -8.94 8.65 26.01
C ASP A 78 -8.95 7.60 27.13
N ALA A 79 -9.25 6.34 26.82
CA ALA A 79 -9.28 5.24 27.77
C ALA A 79 -7.89 4.93 28.37
N ALA A 80 -6.84 4.95 27.55
CA ALA A 80 -5.49 4.58 27.98
C ALA A 80 -4.73 5.73 28.68
N HIS A 81 -5.05 6.99 28.37
CA HIS A 81 -4.24 8.14 28.80
C HIS A 81 -4.99 9.20 29.60
N GLY A 82 -6.33 9.16 29.67
CA GLY A 82 -7.14 10.08 30.47
C GLY A 82 -6.78 11.55 30.22
N GLU A 83 -6.38 12.28 31.27
CA GLU A 83 -5.97 13.69 31.17
C GLU A 83 -4.80 13.94 30.20
N ARG A 84 -3.98 12.93 29.90
CA ARG A 84 -2.86 13.04 28.95
C ARG A 84 -3.25 12.77 27.50
N ALA A 85 -4.51 12.44 27.21
CA ALA A 85 -4.99 12.13 25.86
C ALA A 85 -4.63 13.22 24.83
N SER A 86 -4.84 14.49 25.17
CA SER A 86 -4.50 15.62 24.30
C SER A 86 -3.01 15.70 23.97
N ALA A 87 -2.14 15.35 24.91
CA ALA A 87 -0.69 15.33 24.69
C ALA A 87 -0.29 14.20 23.72
N VAL A 88 -0.89 13.02 23.86
CA VAL A 88 -0.67 11.87 22.96
C VAL A 88 -1.12 12.19 21.53
N VAL A 89 -2.27 12.85 21.37
CA VAL A 89 -2.74 13.31 20.04
C VAL A 89 -1.74 14.31 19.44
N ALA A 90 -1.24 15.26 20.23
CA ALA A 90 -0.27 16.25 19.76
C ALA A 90 1.07 15.62 19.36
N GLU A 91 1.58 14.67 20.15
CA GLU A 91 2.78 13.91 19.86
C GLU A 91 2.64 13.12 18.55
N GLY A 92 1.52 12.43 18.38
CA GLY A 92 1.19 11.74 17.14
C GLY A 92 1.23 12.61 15.89
N ALA A 93 0.65 13.81 15.99
CA ALA A 93 0.68 14.80 14.92
C ALA A 93 2.12 15.30 14.60
N GLN A 94 3.01 15.34 15.60
CA GLN A 94 4.42 15.67 15.39
C GLN A 94 5.20 14.51 14.77
N ILE A 95 4.96 13.27 15.19
CA ILE A 95 5.57 12.08 14.58
C ILE A 95 5.18 11.99 13.09
N TYR A 96 3.89 12.19 12.78
CA TYR A 96 3.41 12.17 11.40
C TYR A 96 4.04 13.29 10.55
N ALA A 97 4.21 14.48 11.12
CA ALA A 97 4.79 15.62 10.42
C ALA A 97 6.30 15.48 10.15
N ARG A 98 7.06 15.00 11.15
CA ARG A 98 8.52 14.89 11.07
C ARG A 98 8.98 13.74 10.19
N LYS A 99 8.24 12.62 10.17
CA LYS A 99 8.63 11.37 9.47
C LYS A 99 10.11 11.03 9.72
N PRO A 100 10.48 10.82 10.99
CA PRO A 100 11.86 10.91 11.45
C PRO A 100 12.81 9.93 10.76
N ASN A 101 12.31 8.78 10.31
CA ASN A 101 13.13 7.74 9.68
C ASN A 101 13.23 7.88 8.15
N MET A 102 12.53 8.86 7.55
CA MET A 102 12.51 9.06 6.12
C MET A 102 13.89 9.53 5.61
N GLY A 103 14.64 8.63 4.97
CA GLY A 103 15.92 8.89 4.32
C GLY A 103 17.10 8.08 4.86
N GLU A 104 17.00 7.51 6.07
CA GLU A 104 18.09 6.71 6.65
C GLU A 104 17.94 5.21 6.36
N ASN A 105 16.73 4.67 6.47
CA ASN A 105 16.47 3.21 6.35
C ASN A 105 15.36 2.88 5.33
N ASP A 106 14.98 3.83 4.47
CA ASP A 106 13.83 3.71 3.55
C ASP A 106 12.47 3.42 4.21
N VAL A 107 12.41 3.43 5.55
CA VAL A 107 11.20 3.29 6.38
C VAL A 107 10.73 4.66 6.85
N THR A 108 9.42 4.92 6.85
CA THR A 108 8.88 6.24 7.27
C THR A 108 8.75 6.36 8.79
N TRP A 109 8.38 5.27 9.45
CA TRP A 109 8.19 5.18 10.91
C TRP A 109 8.69 3.84 11.43
N SER A 110 9.38 3.83 12.56
CA SER A 110 9.77 2.58 13.23
C SER A 110 8.53 1.80 13.71
N GLN A 111 8.70 0.52 14.08
CA GLN A 111 7.60 -0.26 14.64
C GLN A 111 7.02 0.39 15.91
N ALA A 112 7.87 0.92 16.78
CA ALA A 112 7.44 1.63 17.99
C ALA A 112 6.64 2.91 17.67
N GLU A 113 7.05 3.66 16.65
CA GLU A 113 6.29 4.82 16.18
C GLU A 113 4.96 4.41 15.55
N TYR A 114 4.93 3.34 14.76
CA TYR A 114 3.74 2.80 14.11
C TYR A 114 2.67 2.33 15.11
N GLY A 115 3.09 1.82 16.27
CA GLY A 115 2.21 1.49 17.41
C GLY A 115 1.75 2.68 18.24
N HIS A 116 2.27 3.90 18.01
CA HIS A 116 1.87 5.08 18.79
C HIS A 116 0.45 5.53 18.43
N LEU A 117 -0.50 5.43 19.38
CA LEU A 117 -1.93 5.71 19.13
C LEU A 117 -2.21 7.09 18.52
N GLY A 118 -1.48 8.12 18.95
CA GLY A 118 -1.60 9.45 18.34
C GLY A 118 -1.17 9.47 16.87
N LEU A 119 -0.15 8.70 16.49
CA LEU A 119 0.27 8.58 15.09
C LEU A 119 -0.80 7.81 14.31
N GLN A 120 -1.36 6.75 14.90
CA GLN A 120 -2.41 5.96 14.27
C GLN A 120 -3.63 6.81 13.92
N LYS A 121 -4.01 7.73 14.80
CA LYS A 121 -5.10 8.68 14.54
C LYS A 121 -4.84 9.51 13.28
N GLU A 122 -3.63 10.05 13.13
CA GLU A 122 -3.23 10.84 11.96
C GLU A 122 -3.06 9.97 10.71
N TYR A 123 -2.58 8.73 10.88
CA TYR A 123 -2.50 7.76 9.81
C TYR A 123 -3.89 7.46 9.23
N VAL A 124 -4.89 7.17 10.06
CA VAL A 124 -6.27 6.95 9.60
C VAL A 124 -6.80 8.17 8.85
N ARG A 125 -6.55 9.39 9.35
CA ARG A 125 -7.01 10.63 8.70
C ARG A 125 -6.44 10.84 7.29
N TYR A 126 -5.15 10.60 7.10
CA TYR A 126 -4.51 10.98 5.82
C TYR A 126 -4.25 9.80 4.90
N LYS A 127 -3.91 8.64 5.47
CA LYS A 127 -3.64 7.45 4.68
C LYS A 127 -4.91 6.77 4.22
N SER A 128 -6.08 6.93 4.86
CA SER A 128 -7.33 6.36 4.34
C SER A 128 -7.61 6.76 2.89
N VAL A 129 -7.54 8.06 2.59
CA VAL A 129 -7.74 8.62 1.23
C VAL A 129 -6.70 8.06 0.26
N GLN A 130 -5.43 8.06 0.67
CA GLN A 130 -4.34 7.53 -0.16
C GLN A 130 -4.53 6.04 -0.46
N ARG A 131 -4.76 5.22 0.57
CA ARG A 131 -4.88 3.77 0.48
C ARG A 131 -6.07 3.36 -0.38
N LEU A 132 -7.22 4.00 -0.20
CA LEU A 132 -8.40 3.72 -1.02
C LEU A 132 -8.13 4.03 -2.49
N THR A 133 -7.71 5.26 -2.80
CA THR A 133 -7.59 5.75 -4.18
C THR A 133 -6.51 5.01 -4.96
N GLU A 134 -5.34 4.79 -4.35
CA GLU A 134 -4.25 4.05 -5.01
C GLU A 134 -4.60 2.58 -5.22
N SER A 135 -5.26 1.94 -4.24
CA SER A 135 -5.69 0.54 -4.38
C SER A 135 -6.82 0.37 -5.39
N TRP A 136 -7.78 1.30 -5.44
CA TRP A 136 -8.83 1.31 -6.47
C TRP A 136 -8.24 1.41 -7.88
N ALA A 137 -7.31 2.35 -8.10
CA ALA A 137 -6.65 2.49 -9.39
C ALA A 137 -5.81 1.23 -9.74
N CYS A 138 -5.18 0.60 -8.75
CA CYS A 138 -4.47 -0.66 -8.93
C CYS A 138 -5.43 -1.78 -9.38
N LEU A 139 -6.60 -1.90 -8.74
CA LEU A 139 -7.65 -2.86 -9.10
C LEU A 139 -8.20 -2.62 -10.52
N GLN A 140 -8.46 -1.36 -10.89
CA GLN A 140 -8.88 -1.01 -12.27
C GLN A 140 -7.83 -1.43 -13.31
N ARG A 141 -6.55 -1.12 -13.06
CA ARG A 141 -5.45 -1.52 -13.96
C ARG A 141 -5.27 -3.03 -13.99
N ALA A 142 -5.38 -3.71 -12.85
CA ALA A 142 -5.31 -5.18 -12.78
C ALA A 142 -6.45 -5.84 -13.56
N ARG A 143 -7.68 -5.32 -13.43
CA ARG A 143 -8.83 -5.77 -14.24
C ARG A 143 -8.58 -5.57 -15.73
N ALA A 144 -8.10 -4.40 -16.15
CA ALA A 144 -7.77 -4.12 -17.54
C ALA A 144 -6.64 -5.03 -18.09
N ARG A 145 -5.82 -5.60 -17.21
CA ARG A 145 -4.79 -6.61 -17.56
C ARG A 145 -5.30 -8.06 -17.46
N GLY A 146 -6.59 -8.27 -17.20
CA GLY A 146 -7.21 -9.59 -17.14
C GLY A 146 -6.87 -10.40 -15.89
N VAL A 147 -6.38 -9.76 -14.81
CA VAL A 147 -6.04 -10.45 -13.55
C VAL A 147 -7.24 -11.22 -12.98
N PHE A 148 -8.44 -10.69 -13.18
CA PHE A 148 -9.70 -11.25 -12.68
C PHE A 148 -10.48 -12.03 -13.75
N ARG A 149 -9.90 -12.34 -14.92
CA ARG A 149 -10.62 -12.96 -16.06
C ARG A 149 -11.27 -14.32 -15.73
N ALA A 150 -10.74 -15.04 -14.75
CA ALA A 150 -11.32 -16.31 -14.29
C ALA A 150 -12.56 -16.13 -13.40
N LEU A 151 -12.85 -14.91 -12.95
CA LEU A 151 -14.06 -14.58 -12.21
C LEU A 151 -15.21 -14.31 -13.16
N ARG A 152 -16.43 -14.66 -12.76
CA ARG A 152 -17.65 -14.34 -13.52
C ARG A 152 -17.92 -12.85 -13.39
N GLU A 153 -17.91 -12.12 -14.51
CA GLU A 153 -18.33 -10.71 -14.55
C GLU A 153 -19.84 -10.61 -14.72
N GLY A 154 -20.51 -9.86 -13.84
CA GLY A 154 -21.96 -9.69 -13.87
C GLY A 154 -22.75 -10.97 -13.60
N GLY A 155 -24.00 -10.80 -13.17
CA GLY A 155 -24.88 -11.91 -12.83
C GLY A 155 -24.80 -12.27 -11.35
N GLY A 156 -25.71 -11.68 -10.58
CA GLY A 156 -26.14 -12.18 -9.28
C GLY A 156 -27.61 -11.82 -9.21
N GLY A 157 -28.47 -12.75 -9.61
CA GLY A 157 -29.89 -12.59 -9.28
C GLY A 157 -30.04 -12.55 -7.76
N ASP A 158 -31.07 -11.88 -7.25
CA ASP A 158 -31.29 -11.74 -5.80
C ASP A 158 -31.37 -13.10 -5.06
N ASP A 159 -31.59 -14.20 -5.80
CA ASP A 159 -31.71 -15.58 -5.31
C ASP A 159 -30.47 -16.48 -5.56
N GLU A 160 -29.39 -16.01 -6.20
CA GLU A 160 -28.17 -16.82 -6.40
C GLU A 160 -27.22 -16.75 -5.19
N GLU A 161 -26.82 -17.91 -4.67
CA GLU A 161 -25.84 -18.00 -3.58
C GLU A 161 -24.49 -17.42 -4.03
N ARG A 162 -24.01 -16.42 -3.28
CA ARG A 162 -22.75 -15.75 -3.60
C ARG A 162 -21.57 -16.66 -3.33
N THR A 163 -20.60 -16.66 -4.24
CA THR A 163 -19.36 -17.44 -4.08
C THR A 163 -18.40 -16.70 -3.14
N PRO A 164 -17.91 -17.33 -2.06
CA PRO A 164 -16.95 -16.68 -1.17
C PRO A 164 -15.57 -16.51 -1.87
N LEU A 165 -14.93 -15.36 -1.66
CA LEU A 165 -13.54 -15.11 -2.03
C LEU A 165 -12.82 -14.43 -0.86
N ARG A 166 -11.61 -14.89 -0.54
CA ARG A 166 -10.82 -14.26 0.52
C ARG A 166 -9.78 -13.30 -0.05
N VAL A 167 -9.78 -12.07 0.47
CA VAL A 167 -8.76 -11.07 0.17
C VAL A 167 -8.01 -10.69 1.44
N ALA A 168 -6.69 -10.92 1.43
CA ALA A 168 -5.81 -10.55 2.53
C ALA A 168 -5.04 -9.26 2.22
N SER A 169 -4.91 -8.37 3.21
CA SER A 169 -3.91 -7.30 3.15
C SER A 169 -2.69 -7.69 3.97
N LEU A 170 -1.50 -7.63 3.35
CA LEU A 170 -0.22 -7.98 3.97
C LEU A 170 0.41 -6.70 4.53
N GLY A 171 0.61 -6.62 5.85
CA GLY A 171 1.03 -5.38 6.52
C GLY A 171 0.02 -4.24 6.34
N GLY A 172 -1.27 -4.57 6.44
CA GLY A 172 -2.37 -3.68 6.04
C GLY A 172 -2.76 -2.61 7.06
N GLY A 173 -2.26 -2.69 8.30
CA GLY A 173 -2.70 -1.86 9.42
C GLY A 173 -4.23 -1.86 9.54
N PRO A 174 -4.90 -0.69 9.40
CA PRO A 174 -6.35 -0.61 9.48
C PRO A 174 -7.11 -1.21 8.27
N GLY A 175 -6.44 -1.52 7.14
CA GLY A 175 -7.06 -2.23 6.01
C GLY A 175 -7.87 -1.39 5.02
N PHE A 176 -7.56 -0.10 4.81
CA PHE A 176 -8.30 0.76 3.87
C PHE A 176 -8.22 0.31 2.41
N GLU A 177 -7.16 -0.38 2.00
CA GLU A 177 -7.05 -1.05 0.70
C GLU A 177 -8.06 -2.19 0.53
N LEU A 178 -8.47 -2.87 1.61
CA LEU A 178 -9.52 -3.88 1.58
C LEU A 178 -10.90 -3.25 1.40
N LEU A 179 -11.10 -2.02 1.88
CA LEU A 179 -12.32 -1.26 1.57
C LEU A 179 -12.42 -0.94 0.07
N ALA A 180 -11.28 -0.62 -0.58
CA ALA A 180 -11.25 -0.47 -2.03
C ALA A 180 -11.59 -1.78 -2.74
N ALA A 181 -11.04 -2.91 -2.28
CA ALA A 181 -11.37 -4.23 -2.82
C ALA A 181 -12.87 -4.55 -2.66
N ARG A 182 -13.45 -4.31 -1.47
CA ARG A 182 -14.88 -4.48 -1.20
C ARG A 182 -15.73 -3.77 -2.23
N TRP A 183 -15.55 -2.46 -2.37
CA TRP A 183 -16.39 -1.64 -3.25
C TRP A 183 -16.15 -1.93 -4.72
N PHE A 184 -14.93 -2.33 -5.08
CA PHE A 184 -14.61 -2.72 -6.45
C PHE A 184 -15.32 -4.03 -6.83
N PHE A 185 -15.31 -5.03 -5.96
CA PHE A 185 -16.00 -6.30 -6.20
C PHE A 185 -17.53 -6.15 -6.11
N GLU A 186 -18.05 -5.34 -5.17
CA GLU A 186 -19.48 -4.96 -5.14
C GLU A 186 -19.95 -4.43 -6.51
N ARG A 187 -19.11 -3.62 -7.18
CA ARG A 187 -19.43 -3.01 -8.49
C ARG A 187 -19.26 -3.97 -9.67
N HIS A 188 -18.14 -4.69 -9.72
CA HIS A 188 -17.72 -5.40 -10.93
C HIS A 188 -17.93 -6.93 -10.87
N TYR A 189 -18.02 -7.50 -9.67
CA TYR A 189 -18.12 -8.93 -9.41
C TYR A 189 -19.17 -9.24 -8.33
N PRO A 190 -20.43 -8.79 -8.49
CA PRO A 190 -21.45 -8.85 -7.42
C PRO A 190 -21.88 -10.27 -7.03
N SER A 191 -21.52 -11.28 -7.82
CA SER A 191 -21.75 -12.70 -7.53
C SER A 191 -20.84 -13.25 -6.43
N TYR A 192 -19.87 -12.47 -5.96
CA TYR A 192 -18.90 -12.89 -4.96
C TYR A 192 -19.14 -12.19 -3.63
N ASP A 193 -19.03 -12.94 -2.54
CA ASP A 193 -18.99 -12.41 -1.19
C ASP A 193 -17.53 -12.37 -0.71
N LEU A 194 -17.07 -11.21 -0.25
CA LEU A 194 -15.67 -11.03 0.10
C LEU A 194 -15.44 -11.25 1.59
N ASP A 195 -14.61 -12.23 1.92
CA ASP A 195 -13.99 -12.36 3.23
C ASP A 195 -12.69 -11.52 3.26
N LEU A 196 -12.71 -10.41 3.99
CA LEU A 196 -11.64 -9.43 4.03
C LEU A 196 -10.87 -9.51 5.35
N VAL A 197 -9.56 -9.70 5.28
CA VAL A 197 -8.68 -9.79 6.45
C VAL A 197 -7.43 -8.93 6.31
N SER A 198 -7.23 -8.01 7.26
CA SER A 198 -5.98 -7.28 7.43
C SER A 198 -5.03 -8.10 8.31
N LEU A 199 -3.81 -8.31 7.83
CA LEU A 199 -2.74 -9.00 8.54
C LEU A 199 -1.63 -7.98 8.81
N ASP A 200 -1.30 -7.77 10.09
CA ASP A 200 -0.26 -6.81 10.49
C ASP A 200 0.40 -7.26 11.80
N LEU A 201 1.64 -6.84 12.06
CA LEU A 201 2.33 -7.12 13.32
C LEU A 201 1.77 -6.28 14.48
N GLU A 202 1.27 -5.08 14.18
CA GLU A 202 0.87 -4.11 15.19
C GLU A 202 -0.59 -4.34 15.63
N GLU A 203 -0.77 -5.10 16.71
CA GLU A 203 -2.07 -5.50 17.28
C GLU A 203 -3.01 -4.32 17.58
N SER A 204 -2.46 -3.13 17.86
CA SER A 204 -3.28 -1.95 18.15
C SER A 204 -4.15 -1.49 16.97
N TRP A 205 -3.89 -1.96 15.74
CA TRP A 205 -4.75 -1.74 14.57
C TRP A 205 -6.04 -2.57 14.55
N ARG A 206 -6.17 -3.59 15.41
CA ARG A 206 -7.33 -4.48 15.41
C ARG A 206 -8.65 -3.74 15.47
N GLU A 207 -8.82 -2.83 16.43
CA GLU A 207 -10.09 -2.12 16.59
C GLU A 207 -10.39 -1.16 15.43
N PRO A 208 -9.44 -0.34 14.92
CA PRO A 208 -9.64 0.39 13.67
C PRO A 208 -10.08 -0.48 12.50
N ALA A 209 -9.45 -1.65 12.32
CA ALA A 209 -9.81 -2.61 11.28
C ALA A 209 -11.23 -3.18 11.48
N LEU A 210 -11.57 -3.62 12.69
CA LEU A 210 -12.92 -4.08 13.02
C LEU A 210 -13.97 -2.96 12.85
N THR A 211 -13.64 -1.72 13.19
CA THR A 211 -14.52 -0.54 12.98
C THR A 211 -14.75 -0.28 11.49
N LEU A 212 -13.75 -0.53 10.64
CA LEU A 212 -13.86 -0.49 9.18
C LEU A 212 -14.71 -1.66 8.61
N GLY A 213 -15.03 -2.64 9.46
CA GLY A 213 -15.74 -3.86 9.11
C GLY A 213 -14.86 -4.89 8.42
N VAL A 214 -13.54 -4.89 8.65
CA VAL A 214 -12.62 -5.92 8.14
C VAL A 214 -12.11 -6.77 9.31
N ARG A 215 -11.83 -8.05 9.06
CA ARG A 215 -11.17 -8.89 10.08
C ARG A 215 -9.73 -8.42 10.25
N PHE A 216 -9.16 -8.70 11.41
CA PHE A 216 -7.76 -8.41 11.70
C PHE A 216 -7.12 -9.58 12.44
N ASN A 217 -5.92 -9.97 12.05
CA ASN A 217 -5.12 -10.96 12.77
C ASN A 217 -3.63 -10.57 12.76
N VAL A 218 -2.94 -10.89 13.85
CA VAL A 218 -1.49 -10.64 13.95
C VAL A 218 -0.74 -11.62 13.09
N TRP A 219 0.15 -11.12 12.24
CA TRP A 219 0.97 -11.94 11.37
C TRP A 219 2.22 -11.19 10.90
N ASP A 220 3.33 -11.93 10.77
CA ASP A 220 4.60 -11.44 10.23
C ASP A 220 4.66 -11.76 8.73
N VAL A 221 4.98 -10.77 7.89
CA VAL A 221 5.13 -10.96 6.45
C VAL A 221 6.21 -11.98 6.05
N ASN A 222 7.13 -12.28 6.97
CA ASN A 222 8.15 -13.31 6.80
C ASN A 222 7.65 -14.72 7.14
N ASP A 223 6.49 -14.89 7.80
CA ASP A 223 5.88 -16.17 8.13
C ASP A 223 4.92 -16.65 7.02
N GLY A 224 5.48 -17.03 5.87
CA GLY A 224 4.71 -17.53 4.72
C GLY A 224 3.90 -18.80 5.00
N GLU A 225 4.38 -19.67 5.90
CA GLU A 225 3.66 -20.89 6.31
C GLU A 225 2.42 -20.56 7.15
N GLY A 226 2.49 -19.50 7.96
CA GLY A 226 1.39 -19.04 8.80
C GLY A 226 0.29 -18.27 8.09
N LEU A 227 0.42 -17.94 6.80
CA LEU A 227 -0.50 -17.06 6.08
C LEU A 227 -1.97 -17.52 6.18
N GLU A 228 -2.28 -18.75 5.79
CA GLU A 228 -3.66 -19.24 5.76
C GLU A 228 -4.22 -19.38 7.18
N ARG A 229 -3.40 -19.84 8.13
CA ARG A 229 -3.80 -19.91 9.55
C ARG A 229 -4.17 -18.52 10.08
N ALA A 230 -3.35 -17.50 9.79
CA ALA A 230 -3.63 -16.13 10.18
C ALA A 230 -4.81 -15.52 9.41
N ALA A 231 -4.99 -15.87 8.15
CA ALA A 231 -6.11 -15.42 7.33
C ALA A 231 -7.45 -16.10 7.72
N GLY A 232 -7.42 -17.23 8.41
CA GLY A 232 -8.62 -18.03 8.70
C GLY A 232 -8.99 -19.00 7.57
N GLY A 233 -7.99 -19.42 6.81
CA GLY A 233 -8.03 -20.37 5.70
C GLY A 233 -7.38 -19.81 4.44
N ASP A 234 -7.67 -20.46 3.32
CA ASP A 234 -7.22 -20.15 1.98
C ASP A 234 -7.43 -18.70 1.55
N VAL A 235 -6.44 -18.11 0.86
CA VAL A 235 -6.44 -16.73 0.36
C VAL A 235 -6.46 -16.75 -1.18
N ASP A 236 -7.45 -16.10 -1.80
CA ASP A 236 -7.55 -16.00 -3.27
C ASP A 236 -6.71 -14.85 -3.83
N PHE A 237 -6.73 -13.71 -3.16
CA PHE A 237 -5.99 -12.51 -3.55
C PHE A 237 -5.30 -11.86 -2.36
N ALA A 238 -4.12 -11.29 -2.57
CA ALA A 238 -3.47 -10.49 -1.56
C ALA A 238 -3.13 -9.08 -2.06
N ILE A 239 -3.12 -8.11 -1.16
CA ILE A 239 -2.68 -6.74 -1.42
C ILE A 239 -1.48 -6.43 -0.51
N ALA A 240 -0.34 -6.09 -1.11
CA ALA A 240 0.85 -5.61 -0.42
C ALA A 240 0.98 -4.09 -0.65
N SER A 241 0.30 -3.30 0.18
CA SER A 241 0.24 -1.84 0.04
C SER A 241 1.31 -1.17 0.91
N TYR A 242 2.34 -0.61 0.30
CA TYR A 242 3.51 0.06 0.90
C TYR A 242 4.34 -0.82 1.83
N VAL A 243 3.98 -2.07 2.06
CA VAL A 243 4.80 -3.03 2.83
C VAL A 243 5.93 -3.61 1.98
N PHE A 244 5.71 -3.71 0.66
CA PHE A 244 6.50 -4.59 -0.21
C PHE A 244 7.98 -4.23 -0.23
N LYS A 245 8.33 -2.98 -0.59
CA LYS A 245 9.72 -2.51 -0.64
C LYS A 245 10.41 -2.60 0.72
N MET A 246 9.71 -2.26 1.80
CA MET A 246 10.32 -2.12 3.12
C MET A 246 10.58 -3.47 3.77
N TYR A 247 9.66 -4.43 3.60
CA TYR A 247 9.65 -5.65 4.43
C TYR A 247 9.57 -6.96 3.63
N MET A 248 9.22 -6.92 2.34
CA MET A 248 9.01 -8.13 1.53
C MET A 248 10.03 -8.30 0.40
N THR A 249 10.90 -7.33 0.12
CA THR A 249 11.99 -7.49 -0.86
C THR A 249 13.17 -8.24 -0.26
N ASN A 250 12.92 -9.47 0.18
CA ASN A 250 13.91 -10.38 0.75
C ASN A 250 13.66 -11.82 0.25
N GLU A 251 14.67 -12.69 0.39
CA GLU A 251 14.59 -14.06 -0.14
C GLU A 251 13.47 -14.88 0.50
N THR A 252 13.24 -14.71 1.81
CA THR A 252 12.20 -15.45 2.55
C THR A 252 10.83 -15.18 1.94
N CYS A 253 10.50 -13.90 1.73
CA CYS A 253 9.26 -13.48 1.11
C CYS A 253 9.15 -13.95 -0.35
N ALA A 254 10.25 -13.86 -1.11
CA ALA A 254 10.24 -14.33 -2.50
C ALA A 254 9.98 -15.84 -2.60
N LYS A 255 10.57 -16.66 -1.72
CA LYS A 255 10.36 -18.11 -1.68
C LYS A 255 8.90 -18.46 -1.39
N TRP A 256 8.34 -17.97 -0.29
CA TRP A 256 6.97 -18.34 0.08
C TRP A 256 5.95 -17.77 -0.91
N LEU A 257 6.13 -16.55 -1.42
CA LEU A 257 5.25 -16.01 -2.48
C LEU A 257 5.28 -16.89 -3.73
N GLY A 258 6.46 -17.38 -4.10
CA GLY A 258 6.65 -18.32 -5.18
C GLY A 258 5.93 -19.64 -4.94
N GLU A 259 6.05 -20.22 -3.75
CA GLU A 259 5.38 -21.46 -3.36
C GLU A 259 3.86 -21.32 -3.39
N LYS A 260 3.31 -20.23 -2.85
CA LYS A 260 1.87 -19.98 -2.84
C LYS A 260 1.33 -19.68 -4.24
N LEU A 261 1.97 -18.80 -5.01
CA LEU A 261 1.48 -18.47 -6.36
C LEU A 261 1.63 -19.64 -7.34
N ASN A 262 2.71 -20.42 -7.27
CA ASN A 262 2.94 -21.52 -8.20
C ASN A 262 2.39 -22.88 -7.72
N GLY A 263 1.89 -22.97 -6.48
CA GLY A 263 1.43 -24.22 -5.89
C GLY A 263 0.09 -24.70 -6.47
N ASP A 264 0.04 -25.95 -6.92
CA ASP A 264 -1.18 -26.57 -7.50
C ASP A 264 -2.36 -26.58 -6.51
N ALA A 265 -2.06 -26.76 -5.22
CA ALA A 265 -3.05 -26.77 -4.14
C ALA A 265 -3.32 -25.37 -3.54
N SER A 266 -2.59 -24.33 -3.95
CA SER A 266 -2.82 -22.99 -3.41
C SER A 266 -3.89 -22.24 -4.24
N PRO A 267 -4.82 -21.54 -3.58
CA PRO A 267 -5.79 -20.69 -4.24
C PRO A 267 -5.28 -19.28 -4.53
N LEU A 268 -4.07 -18.91 -4.08
CA LEU A 268 -3.55 -17.55 -4.28
C LEU A 268 -3.32 -17.29 -5.77
N ARG A 269 -4.17 -16.45 -6.37
CA ARG A 269 -4.19 -16.20 -7.81
C ARG A 269 -3.30 -15.05 -8.21
N ALA A 270 -3.25 -14.01 -7.35
CA ALA A 270 -2.44 -12.84 -7.58
C ALA A 270 -2.14 -12.09 -6.28
N VAL A 271 -1.01 -11.38 -6.28
CA VAL A 271 -0.68 -10.37 -5.27
C VAL A 271 -0.56 -9.02 -5.95
N LEU A 272 -1.38 -8.06 -5.51
CA LEU A 272 -1.36 -6.68 -5.98
C LEU A 272 -0.40 -5.87 -5.11
N VAL A 273 0.57 -5.21 -5.73
CA VAL A 273 1.54 -4.38 -5.03
C VAL A 273 1.23 -2.92 -5.31
N VAL A 274 1.13 -2.12 -4.25
CA VAL A 274 1.04 -0.65 -4.33
C VAL A 274 2.22 -0.07 -3.57
N SER A 275 2.98 0.82 -4.19
CA SER A 275 4.21 1.37 -3.63
C SER A 275 4.33 2.87 -3.93
N ARG A 276 5.13 3.57 -3.11
CA ARG A 276 5.56 4.95 -3.38
C ARG A 276 6.73 5.03 -4.36
N ASP A 277 7.53 3.97 -4.45
CA ASP A 277 8.78 3.97 -5.21
C ASP A 277 8.55 3.53 -6.66
N GLU A 278 9.04 4.35 -7.59
CA GLU A 278 8.97 4.10 -9.03
C GLU A 278 9.89 2.98 -9.52
N ASN A 279 10.90 2.60 -8.71
CA ASN A 279 11.86 1.57 -9.07
C ASN A 279 11.91 0.50 -7.98
N LEU A 280 11.33 -0.65 -8.29
CA LEU A 280 11.36 -1.87 -7.47
C LEU A 280 12.10 -2.98 -8.22
N GLU A 281 13.03 -2.67 -9.13
CA GLU A 281 13.69 -3.67 -9.97
C GLU A 281 14.45 -4.73 -9.18
N SER A 282 15.13 -4.36 -8.09
CA SER A 282 15.81 -5.33 -7.23
C SER A 282 14.84 -6.35 -6.64
N GLY A 283 13.74 -5.88 -6.05
CA GLY A 283 12.66 -6.75 -5.53
C GLY A 283 11.96 -7.56 -6.63
N SER A 284 11.72 -6.94 -7.79
CA SER A 284 11.09 -7.59 -8.94
C SER A 284 11.98 -8.67 -9.54
N ARG A 285 13.30 -8.47 -9.56
CA ARG A 285 14.26 -9.48 -9.98
C ARG A 285 14.28 -10.65 -9.00
N LEU A 286 14.33 -10.37 -7.70
CA LEU A 286 14.30 -11.38 -6.66
C LEU A 286 13.05 -12.28 -6.77
N LEU A 287 11.88 -11.68 -6.97
CA LEU A 287 10.64 -12.41 -7.21
C LEU A 287 10.68 -13.29 -8.46
N ARG A 288 11.25 -12.80 -9.57
CA ARG A 288 11.39 -13.58 -10.81
C ARG A 288 12.38 -14.73 -10.68
N GLU A 289 13.53 -14.50 -10.04
CA GLU A 289 14.63 -15.46 -9.98
C GLU A 289 14.43 -16.50 -8.87
N VAL A 290 14.04 -16.05 -7.67
CA VAL A 290 13.88 -16.91 -6.49
C VAL A 290 12.44 -17.42 -6.39
N GLY A 291 11.47 -16.50 -6.44
CA GLY A 291 10.05 -16.88 -6.34
C GLY A 291 9.52 -17.54 -7.61
N ARG A 292 10.21 -17.40 -8.75
CA ARG A 292 9.74 -17.87 -10.06
C ARG A 292 8.32 -17.38 -10.34
N VAL A 293 8.00 -16.15 -9.97
CA VAL A 293 6.71 -15.51 -10.23
C VAL A 293 6.82 -14.54 -11.39
N LYS A 294 5.72 -14.34 -12.11
CA LYS A 294 5.63 -13.30 -13.12
C LYS A 294 5.32 -11.97 -12.44
N VAL A 295 6.15 -10.96 -12.70
CA VAL A 295 5.98 -9.59 -12.21
C VAL A 295 5.54 -8.72 -13.39
N THR A 296 4.34 -8.14 -13.30
CA THR A 296 3.77 -7.31 -14.37
C THR A 296 3.53 -5.89 -13.89
N PRO A 297 4.18 -4.86 -14.48
CA PRO A 297 3.85 -3.47 -14.20
C PRO A 297 2.43 -3.11 -14.63
N LEU A 298 1.70 -2.43 -13.75
CA LEU A 298 0.33 -1.97 -14.01
C LEU A 298 0.29 -0.50 -14.46
N MET A 299 1.30 0.29 -14.08
CA MET A 299 1.45 1.68 -14.52
C MET A 299 1.87 1.74 -16.00
N ASP A 300 1.55 2.86 -16.66
CA ASP A 300 2.06 3.12 -18.01
C ASP A 300 3.60 3.28 -18.00
N GLN A 301 4.28 2.51 -18.85
CA GLN A 301 5.74 2.47 -18.98
C GLN A 301 6.25 3.32 -20.16
N SER A 302 5.37 4.02 -20.89
CA SER A 302 5.73 4.83 -22.07
C SER A 302 6.75 5.94 -21.78
N ASN A 303 6.78 6.44 -20.55
CA ASN A 303 7.66 7.51 -20.10
C ASN A 303 8.76 7.00 -19.14
N GLY A 304 9.18 5.76 -19.32
CA GLY A 304 10.15 5.09 -18.47
C GLY A 304 9.52 4.20 -17.41
N ARG A 305 10.39 3.57 -16.61
CA ARG A 305 9.99 2.58 -15.61
C ARG A 305 9.14 3.21 -14.50
N ASP A 306 8.04 2.54 -14.16
CA ASP A 306 7.23 2.86 -12.99
C ASP A 306 6.64 1.61 -12.37
N ASP A 307 7.23 1.19 -11.26
CA ASP A 307 6.86 0.01 -10.49
C ASP A 307 5.91 0.32 -9.32
N ARG A 308 5.38 1.55 -9.22
CA ARG A 308 4.50 1.91 -8.10
C ARG A 308 3.25 1.06 -8.01
N GLN A 309 2.85 0.42 -9.11
CA GLN A 309 1.82 -0.62 -9.09
C GLN A 309 2.26 -1.82 -9.92
N LEU A 310 2.29 -2.99 -9.28
CA LEU A 310 2.64 -4.26 -9.89
C LEU A 310 1.56 -5.29 -9.58
N VAL A 311 1.47 -6.33 -10.40
CA VAL A 311 0.81 -7.58 -10.04
C VAL A 311 1.80 -8.73 -10.13
N LEU A 312 1.78 -9.58 -9.10
CA LEU A 312 2.50 -10.84 -9.04
C LEU A 312 1.52 -11.96 -9.38
N THR A 313 1.88 -12.80 -10.34
CA THR A 313 1.07 -13.95 -10.78
C THR A 313 1.97 -15.20 -10.89
N PRO A 314 1.41 -16.41 -11.03
CA PRO A 314 2.20 -17.62 -11.27
C PRO A 314 3.16 -17.44 -12.48
N GLY A 315 4.38 -17.97 -12.37
CA GLY A 315 5.45 -17.76 -13.36
C GLY A 315 5.47 -18.75 -14.51
N THR A 316 4.85 -19.92 -14.36
CA THR A 316 4.66 -20.86 -15.47
C THR A 316 3.44 -20.47 -16.29
N ALA A 317 3.47 -20.78 -17.59
CA ALA A 317 2.35 -20.62 -18.53
C ALA A 317 1.13 -21.52 -18.23
N ALA A 318 0.91 -21.89 -16.95
CA ALA A 318 -0.41 -22.02 -16.38
C ALA A 318 -0.86 -20.61 -15.89
N GLY A 319 -0.69 -19.54 -16.67
CA GLY A 319 -1.60 -19.30 -17.78
C GLY A 319 -3.01 -19.56 -17.28
N VAL A 320 -3.65 -18.55 -16.67
CA VAL A 320 -5.07 -18.49 -16.31
C VAL A 320 -5.61 -19.90 -16.06
N ARG A 321 -5.61 -20.39 -14.80
CA ARG A 321 -6.36 -21.61 -14.46
C ARG A 321 -7.75 -21.42 -15.06
N ALA A 322 -7.95 -22.03 -16.22
CA ALA A 322 -9.20 -22.10 -16.89
C ALA A 322 -10.01 -22.92 -15.91
N THR A 323 -10.89 -22.24 -15.18
CA THR A 323 -12.06 -22.90 -14.65
C THR A 323 -12.66 -23.70 -15.82
N ASP A 324 -13.20 -24.88 -15.53
CA ASP A 324 -13.55 -25.97 -16.46
C ASP A 324 -14.42 -25.62 -17.70
N ASN A 325 -14.69 -24.33 -17.96
CA ASN A 325 -15.43 -23.77 -19.07
C ASN A 325 -14.63 -23.57 -20.38
N LEU A 326 -13.35 -23.92 -20.45
CA LEU A 326 -12.52 -23.72 -21.68
C LEU A 326 -11.93 -25.02 -22.26
N LYS A 327 -12.51 -26.19 -21.95
CA LYS A 327 -12.21 -27.40 -22.72
C LYS A 327 -12.71 -27.25 -24.16
N GLY A 328 -11.79 -27.04 -25.11
CA GLY A 328 -12.08 -27.21 -26.54
C GLY A 328 -11.54 -26.14 -27.49
N LYS A 329 -10.95 -25.04 -27.00
CA LYS A 329 -10.41 -23.99 -27.88
C LYS A 329 -8.96 -24.26 -28.30
N THR A 330 -8.68 -24.05 -29.58
CA THR A 330 -7.34 -24.16 -30.16
C THR A 330 -6.45 -22.96 -29.78
N SER A 331 -5.13 -23.11 -29.91
CA SER A 331 -4.16 -22.05 -29.59
C SER A 331 -4.39 -20.75 -30.36
N ASP A 332 -4.95 -20.83 -31.57
CA ASP A 332 -5.18 -19.66 -32.43
C ASP A 332 -6.44 -18.89 -32.04
N GLU A 333 -7.48 -19.59 -31.54
CA GLU A 333 -8.69 -18.96 -30.97
C GLU A 333 -8.39 -18.22 -29.65
N LEU A 334 -7.38 -18.69 -28.90
CA LEU A 334 -6.91 -18.00 -27.69
C LEU A 334 -6.17 -16.69 -28.01
N VAL A 335 -5.55 -16.57 -29.19
CA VAL A 335 -4.80 -15.37 -29.61
C VAL A 335 -5.75 -14.27 -30.10
N GLU A 336 -6.83 -14.62 -30.81
CA GLU A 336 -7.88 -13.66 -31.18
C GLU A 336 -8.66 -13.15 -29.95
N ASP A 337 -8.96 -14.02 -28.98
CA ASP A 337 -9.60 -13.63 -27.71
C ASP A 337 -8.70 -12.70 -26.87
N VAL A 338 -7.37 -12.78 -27.01
CA VAL A 338 -6.42 -11.86 -26.33
C VAL A 338 -6.41 -10.49 -26.98
N ALA A 339 -6.50 -10.42 -28.32
CA ALA A 339 -6.55 -9.15 -29.06
C ALA A 339 -7.91 -8.42 -28.92
N THR A 340 -9.01 -9.16 -28.84
CA THR A 340 -10.36 -8.58 -28.58
C THR A 340 -10.58 -8.23 -27.12
N ALA A 341 -10.01 -8.97 -26.15
CA ALA A 341 -10.06 -8.60 -24.73
C ALA A 341 -9.25 -7.33 -24.41
N THR A 342 -8.14 -7.08 -25.12
CA THR A 342 -7.42 -5.80 -25.02
C THR A 342 -8.20 -4.60 -25.57
N ALA A 343 -9.30 -4.85 -26.29
CA ALA A 343 -10.18 -3.84 -26.89
C ALA A 343 -11.52 -3.67 -26.15
N ALA A 344 -11.71 -4.28 -24.97
CA ALA A 344 -12.69 -3.76 -24.02
C ALA A 344 -12.18 -2.36 -23.62
N ALA A 345 -12.72 -1.32 -24.26
CA ALA A 345 -12.32 0.07 -24.09
C ALA A 345 -12.04 0.34 -22.60
N ALA A 346 -10.76 0.47 -22.24
CA ALA A 346 -10.36 0.57 -20.84
C ALA A 346 -11.15 1.71 -20.21
N GLU A 347 -12.04 1.35 -19.27
CA GLU A 347 -12.85 2.32 -18.53
C GLU A 347 -11.88 3.40 -18.01
N PRO A 348 -12.18 4.70 -18.23
CA PRO A 348 -11.35 5.76 -17.71
C PRO A 348 -11.07 5.54 -16.21
N LEU A 349 -9.81 5.73 -15.80
CA LEU A 349 -9.46 5.59 -14.39
C LEU A 349 -10.22 6.64 -13.57
N THR A 350 -10.89 6.17 -12.51
CA THR A 350 -11.62 7.01 -11.56
C THR A 350 -10.68 7.99 -10.85
N PHE A 351 -9.47 7.53 -10.55
CA PHE A 351 -8.38 8.30 -9.98
C PHE A 351 -7.20 8.30 -10.98
N PRO A 352 -7.23 9.14 -12.02
CA PRO A 352 -6.29 9.04 -13.14
C PRO A 352 -4.87 9.50 -12.80
N ASN A 353 -4.68 10.23 -11.70
CA ASN A 353 -3.39 10.80 -11.33
C ASN A 353 -2.73 10.11 -10.12
N VAL A 354 -3.18 8.89 -9.76
CA VAL A 354 -2.57 8.12 -8.68
C VAL A 354 -1.87 6.85 -9.18
N PRO A 355 -0.74 6.46 -8.55
CA PRO A 355 0.11 7.30 -7.69
C PRO A 355 0.89 8.31 -8.55
N TYR A 356 0.73 9.61 -8.28
CA TYR A 356 1.44 10.75 -8.88
C TYR A 356 1.85 10.57 -10.36
N GLU A 357 0.90 10.25 -11.26
CA GLU A 357 1.18 10.06 -12.71
C GLU A 357 1.62 11.38 -13.38
N GLU A 358 1.16 12.52 -12.87
CA GLU A 358 1.53 13.85 -13.33
C GLU A 358 3.03 14.16 -13.17
N HIS A 359 3.73 13.46 -12.29
CA HIS A 359 5.17 13.61 -12.09
C HIS A 359 5.98 12.95 -13.22
N LYS A 360 5.40 12.03 -14.00
CA LYS A 360 6.05 11.46 -15.19
C LYS A 360 6.22 12.46 -16.32
N LYS A 361 5.17 13.25 -16.59
CA LYS A 361 5.13 14.19 -17.72
C LYS A 361 6.21 15.27 -17.64
N LYS A 362 6.64 15.64 -16.43
CA LYS A 362 7.75 16.59 -16.21
C LYS A 362 9.11 16.07 -16.68
N ARG A 363 9.27 14.77 -16.95
CA ARG A 363 10.55 14.18 -17.39
C ARG A 363 10.70 14.10 -18.91
N ALA A 364 9.59 14.00 -19.65
CA ALA A 364 9.60 13.86 -21.10
C ALA A 364 9.74 15.21 -21.85
N GLY A 365 9.40 16.34 -21.20
CA GLY A 365 9.62 17.69 -21.72
C GLY A 365 10.78 18.36 -20.98
N GLY A 366 11.87 18.64 -21.68
CA GLY A 366 13.17 18.97 -21.10
C GLY A 366 13.25 20.22 -20.19
N GLY A 367 14.39 20.30 -19.50
CA GLY A 367 15.10 21.55 -19.22
C GLY A 367 14.28 22.71 -18.67
N GLY A 368 13.66 22.55 -17.51
CA GLY A 368 13.01 23.64 -16.79
C GLY A 368 13.34 23.55 -15.30
N SER A 369 14.43 24.22 -14.90
CA SER A 369 14.79 24.44 -13.50
C SER A 369 13.62 25.13 -12.78
N TYR A 370 12.88 24.36 -11.98
CA TYR A 370 12.09 24.89 -10.87
C TYR A 370 12.69 24.36 -9.58
N GLY A 371 13.54 25.22 -9.01
CA GLY A 371 13.80 25.41 -7.58
C GLY A 371 13.79 24.16 -6.71
N GLY A 372 15.00 23.62 -6.46
CA GLY A 372 15.25 22.90 -5.22
C GLY A 372 14.76 23.74 -4.05
N HIS A 373 13.93 23.15 -3.20
CA HIS A 373 13.55 23.75 -1.93
C HIS A 373 14.82 23.85 -1.08
N GLY A 374 15.35 25.07 -1.02
CA GLY A 374 16.48 25.45 -0.19
C GLY A 374 16.16 25.23 1.28
N GLY A 375 17.03 24.48 1.95
CA GLY A 375 17.33 24.67 3.36
C GLY A 375 17.90 26.08 3.50
N GLY A 376 17.16 26.95 4.20
CA GLY A 376 17.64 28.26 4.58
C GLY A 376 18.56 28.14 5.78
N ASP A 377 19.86 27.92 5.53
CA ASP A 377 20.90 28.22 6.51
C ASP A 377 21.16 29.72 6.52
N ARG A 378 20.90 30.35 7.66
CA ARG A 378 21.39 31.70 7.98
C ARG A 378 22.57 31.58 8.93
N GLY A 379 23.69 32.19 8.51
CA GLY A 379 24.91 32.40 9.28
C GLY A 379 26.08 31.67 8.63
N GLY A 380 26.98 32.28 7.86
CA GLY A 380 27.54 33.62 7.96
C GLY A 380 29.02 33.45 8.29
N GLY A 381 29.91 33.77 7.35
CA GLY A 381 31.34 33.93 7.63
C GLY A 381 32.32 33.34 6.61
N GLY A 382 32.60 34.11 5.55
CA GLY A 382 33.96 34.45 5.11
C GLY A 382 34.91 33.37 4.58
N GLY A 383 35.50 33.67 3.40
CA GLY A 383 36.86 33.23 3.08
C GLY A 383 37.01 32.65 1.68
N GLY A 384 37.55 33.46 0.78
CA GLY A 384 37.75 33.12 -0.63
C GLY A 384 38.80 32.03 -0.90
N GLY A 385 38.90 31.66 -2.17
CA GLY A 385 39.99 30.83 -2.66
C GLY A 385 39.63 30.17 -3.98
N GLY A 386 40.18 30.66 -5.07
CA GLY A 386 39.85 30.23 -6.43
C GLY A 386 40.36 28.84 -6.82
N GLY A 387 40.06 28.45 -8.05
CA GLY A 387 40.83 27.40 -8.72
C GLY A 387 40.04 26.49 -9.66
N ASN A 388 40.06 26.85 -10.95
CA ASN A 388 40.12 25.98 -12.13
C ASN A 388 39.76 24.48 -12.00
N GLY A 389 38.76 24.08 -12.79
CA GLY A 389 39.06 23.31 -14.00
C GLY A 389 38.81 21.80 -13.99
N ARG A 390 38.15 21.40 -15.09
CA ARG A 390 38.20 20.11 -15.82
C ARG A 390 37.08 19.09 -15.58
N ARG A 391 36.35 18.89 -16.68
CA ARG A 391 35.56 17.72 -17.09
C ARG A 391 36.35 16.42 -16.94
N PHE A 392 35.66 15.35 -16.52
CA PHE A 392 35.60 13.95 -17.03
C PHE A 392 34.52 13.28 -16.12
N GLY A 393 33.53 12.48 -16.53
CA GLY A 393 33.43 11.53 -17.63
C GLY A 393 33.42 10.10 -17.06
N GLY A 394 32.27 9.42 -17.05
CA GLY A 394 32.09 7.98 -16.73
C GLY A 394 32.10 7.64 -15.23
N GLY A 395 31.33 6.69 -14.70
CA GLY A 395 30.72 5.49 -15.29
C GLY A 395 31.19 4.27 -14.47
N GLY A 396 30.24 3.51 -13.90
CA GLY A 396 30.49 2.27 -13.15
C GLY A 396 30.96 2.51 -11.70
N GLY A 397 30.68 1.68 -10.73
CA GLY A 397 30.06 0.36 -10.68
C GLY A 397 30.15 -0.05 -9.22
N TRP A 398 29.05 -0.57 -8.67
CA TRP A 398 29.01 -1.08 -7.31
C TRP A 398 29.74 -2.41 -7.30
N SER A 399 30.77 -2.53 -6.47
CA SER A 399 31.36 -3.81 -6.13
C SER A 399 31.40 -3.98 -4.61
N ASP A 400 30.87 -5.15 -4.24
CA ASP A 400 30.91 -5.79 -2.95
C ASP A 400 32.28 -5.71 -2.28
N ARG A 401 32.27 -5.52 -0.96
CA ARG A 401 33.39 -5.94 -0.11
C ARG A 401 32.86 -6.72 1.08
N HIS A 402 32.91 -8.04 0.93
CA HIS A 402 33.22 -8.96 2.01
C HIS A 402 34.63 -9.56 1.82
N ARG A 403 35.20 -10.02 2.94
CA ARG A 403 36.56 -10.51 3.23
C ARG A 403 37.57 -9.39 3.46
N GLY A 404 38.17 -9.30 4.64
CA GLY A 404 38.95 -10.34 5.33
C GLY A 404 40.42 -9.96 5.08
N GLY A 405 41.20 -9.57 6.08
CA GLY A 405 41.67 -10.41 7.16
C GLY A 405 43.11 -10.85 6.82
N GLY A 406 44.08 -10.39 7.61
CA GLY A 406 45.39 -11.05 7.73
C GLY A 406 46.63 -10.22 7.41
N GLY A 407 47.41 -9.95 8.46
CA GLY A 407 48.88 -9.81 8.47
C GLY A 407 49.44 -8.45 8.01
N GLY A 408 50.34 -7.79 8.73
CA GLY A 408 51.08 -8.10 9.93
C GLY A 408 52.21 -7.07 10.09
N GLY A 409 52.76 -6.97 11.31
CA GLY A 409 54.12 -6.46 11.52
C GLY A 409 54.24 -5.08 12.16
N GLY A 410 54.55 -5.10 13.46
CA GLY A 410 55.71 -4.35 13.97
C GLY A 410 55.45 -3.15 14.87
N GLY A 411 55.64 -3.36 16.18
CA GLY A 411 56.60 -2.53 16.91
C GLY A 411 56.10 -1.74 18.11
N ARG A 412 56.43 -2.28 19.30
CA ARG A 412 56.92 -1.59 20.51
C ARG A 412 55.91 -0.81 21.36
N ASP A 413 55.65 -1.35 22.56
CA ASP A 413 56.09 -0.81 23.88
C ASP A 413 55.15 0.31 24.36
N SER A 414 54.60 0.40 25.56
CA SER A 414 54.79 -0.25 26.86
C SER A 414 53.61 0.29 27.70
N SER A 415 52.88 -0.47 28.52
CA SER A 415 53.07 -0.59 29.98
C SER A 415 51.70 -0.99 30.56
N PHE A 416 51.61 -2.16 31.20
CA PHE A 416 51.42 -2.33 32.65
C PHE A 416 50.16 -1.65 33.24
N ARG A 417 49.08 -2.41 33.49
CA ARG A 417 48.89 -3.21 34.73
C ARG A 417 47.54 -3.93 34.75
N ASP A 418 47.64 -5.22 35.01
CA ASP A 418 46.60 -6.11 35.50
C ASP A 418 46.00 -5.65 36.83
N SER A 419 44.72 -5.99 37.06
CA SER A 419 44.39 -6.84 38.20
C SER A 419 43.07 -7.58 37.99
N HIS A 420 43.17 -8.90 38.14
CA HIS A 420 42.14 -9.91 38.12
C HIS A 420 41.13 -9.80 39.27
N ARG A 421 39.89 -10.27 39.01
CA ARG A 421 39.13 -11.28 39.81
C ARG A 421 37.80 -11.56 39.09
N SER A 422 37.66 -12.68 38.37
CA SER A 422 37.20 -14.00 38.83
C SER A 422 35.74 -14.06 39.29
N GLY A 423 34.91 -14.83 38.59
CA GLY A 423 33.77 -15.52 39.18
C GLY A 423 32.50 -15.65 38.33
N GLY A 424 32.29 -16.82 37.74
CA GLY A 424 31.02 -17.55 37.87
C GLY A 424 29.89 -17.30 36.86
N GLY A 425 29.70 -18.26 35.94
CA GLY A 425 28.51 -19.13 35.92
C GLY A 425 27.17 -18.60 35.40
N GLY A 426 26.63 -19.31 34.39
CA GLY A 426 25.21 -19.31 33.97
C GLY A 426 24.88 -18.21 32.95
N GLY A 427 24.12 -18.41 31.87
CA GLY A 427 23.19 -19.46 31.50
C GLY A 427 22.05 -18.77 30.74
N GLY A 428 21.76 -19.20 29.51
CA GLY A 428 20.49 -18.95 28.81
C GLY A 428 20.25 -17.56 28.20
N GLY A 429 19.61 -17.55 27.03
CA GLY A 429 18.99 -16.36 26.45
C GLY A 429 19.62 -15.90 25.13
N GLY A 430 19.42 -16.69 24.08
CA GLY A 430 19.61 -16.21 22.71
C GLY A 430 18.63 -15.08 22.43
N GLY A 431 19.13 -13.84 22.51
CA GLY A 431 18.39 -12.66 22.11
C GLY A 431 18.18 -12.66 20.61
N ALA A 432 16.92 -12.70 20.19
CA ALA A 432 16.50 -12.26 18.87
C ALA A 432 16.95 -10.80 18.69
N ARG A 433 17.65 -10.54 17.59
CA ARG A 433 18.04 -9.19 17.18
C ARG A 433 16.91 -8.60 16.32
N TRP A 434 16.60 -7.37 16.70
CA TRP A 434 15.60 -6.44 16.20
C TRP A 434 15.85 -5.98 14.78
#